data_AF-B1X1Q1-F1
#
_entry.id   AF-B1X1Q1-F1
#
_cell.length_a   1.000
_cell.length_b   1.000
_cell.length_c   1.000
_cell.angle_alpha   90.00
_cell.angle_beta   90.00
_cell.angle_gamma   90.00
#
_symmetry.space_group_name_H-M   'P 1'
#
loop_
_entity.id
_entity.type
_entity.pdbx_description
1 polymer ?
#
loop_
_entity_poly.entity_id
_entity_poly.type
_entity_poly.pdbx_seq_one_letter_code
_entity_poly.pdbx_strand_id
1 'polypeptide(L)'
;MIDINVLIVIIVFFSCLVTIIGVTQGIIPKNDGWITISVLIILVTVLFLVINLSLTAWIGGILSMVFLIIPQWGFRRINHLLEIKNYQKSRQLLSRLMVLHFTQYWRNYYQLLLALELADKGNGKKAIDVLHRSNNHLPIFHYYYQLFTYEILGDWQSCLQWFDEQVDKKILWKDPLLLTYYIRSLGETGGLNQLFEEILTVQSVLLKLKKNSYISRIKLYVFAFSGQISGIQKLFQCELSFYPKYLQAFWLITAKTVIDQNNDNYKILLRKDLYNHHILKSSIEWRRKQRSIPIFDKIKNNSYRILYKINLKEKELNSNSKIFRVKNHQITLCLIILNSLVFLAEIGFGGTENFKTLEQLGALVPMFVWKGEFWRLITANFLHYGWGHFLTNMLGLYIIGNLVESLSNKSKYIIVYFFSGVGSMFAFSYIALYANKVDYILVGASASIMGLLGSLTAIFLRKWLQNKSSINRKRLLIMVTVITFQLMSDLLIPQVSMLSHLFGLLIGFTLENLGNFLIHRKTYP
;
A
#
# COMPACT_ATOMS: atom_id res chain seq x y z
N MET A 1 -14.53 18.72 24.50
CA MET A 1 -13.27 18.51 23.75
C MET A 1 -13.16 17.04 23.39
N ILE A 2 -12.88 16.68 22.12
CA ILE A 2 -12.41 15.31 21.82
C ILE A 2 -11.05 15.20 22.51
N ASP A 3 -10.97 14.41 23.57
CA ASP A 3 -9.73 14.24 24.28
C ASP A 3 -8.71 13.56 23.35
N ILE A 4 -7.67 14.30 23.00
CA ILE A 4 -6.60 13.83 22.11
C ILE A 4 -5.97 12.54 22.65
N ASN A 5 -5.99 12.35 23.97
CA ASN A 5 -5.49 11.15 24.61
C ASN A 5 -6.33 9.93 24.21
N VAL A 6 -7.67 10.04 24.18
CA VAL A 6 -8.56 8.96 23.70
C VAL A 6 -8.24 8.60 22.26
N LEU A 7 -8.06 9.60 21.39
CA LEU A 7 -7.73 9.38 19.99
C LEU A 7 -6.40 8.63 19.83
N ILE A 8 -5.36 9.03 20.57
CA ILE A 8 -4.06 8.36 20.56
C ILE A 8 -4.21 6.90 21.01
N VAL A 9 -4.93 6.64 22.10
CA VAL A 9 -5.17 5.28 22.59
C VAL A 9 -5.87 4.41 21.54
N ILE A 10 -6.90 4.95 20.89
CA ILE A 10 -7.62 4.26 19.80
C ILE A 10 -6.65 3.93 18.63
N ILE A 11 -5.80 4.87 18.23
CA ILE A 11 -4.79 4.67 17.17
C ILE A 11 -3.79 3.57 17.56
N VAL A 12 -3.36 3.52 18.82
CA VAL A 12 -2.44 2.50 19.35
C VAL A 12 -3.07 1.10 19.19
N PHE A 13 -4.28 0.90 19.71
CA PHE A 13 -4.99 -0.38 19.59
C PHE A 13 -5.19 -0.79 18.12
N PHE A 14 -5.61 0.16 17.29
CA PHE A 14 -5.83 -0.10 15.86
C PHE A 14 -4.53 -0.50 15.14
N SER A 15 -3.42 0.20 15.39
CA SER A 15 -2.12 -0.11 14.79
C SER A 15 -1.63 -1.52 15.17
N CYS A 16 -1.84 -1.92 16.43
CA CYS A 16 -1.52 -3.26 16.91
C CYS A 16 -2.42 -4.31 16.26
N LEU A 17 -3.72 -4.08 16.21
CA LEU A 17 -4.68 -5.00 15.59
C LEU A 17 -4.40 -5.20 14.10
N VAL A 18 -4.17 -4.11 13.35
CA VAL A 18 -3.81 -4.15 11.92
C VAL A 18 -2.51 -4.94 11.72
N THR A 19 -1.54 -4.80 12.62
CA THR A 19 -0.28 -5.56 12.57
C THR A 19 -0.53 -7.04 12.79
N ILE A 20 -1.30 -7.42 13.82
CA ILE A 20 -1.64 -8.82 14.12
C ILE A 20 -2.39 -9.45 12.93
N ILE A 21 -3.40 -8.77 12.40
CA ILE A 21 -4.15 -9.22 11.21
C ILE A 21 -3.21 -9.31 9.99
N GLY A 22 -2.31 -8.34 9.82
CA GLY A 22 -1.33 -8.34 8.74
C GLY A 22 -0.40 -9.55 8.80
N VAL A 23 0.04 -9.95 9.99
CA VAL A 23 0.88 -11.13 10.20
C VAL A 23 0.10 -12.42 9.98
N THR A 24 -1.12 -12.54 10.52
CA THR A 24 -1.96 -13.75 10.35
C THR A 24 -2.34 -13.98 8.89
N GLN A 25 -2.59 -12.90 8.13
CA GLN A 25 -2.87 -12.95 6.70
C GLN A 25 -1.61 -13.09 5.80
N GLY A 26 -0.40 -13.17 6.38
CA GLY A 26 0.86 -13.31 5.63
C GLY A 26 1.25 -12.07 4.82
N ILE A 27 0.67 -10.90 5.13
CA ILE A 27 1.05 -9.62 4.53
C ILE A 27 2.41 -9.18 5.11
N ILE A 28 2.52 -9.28 6.44
CA ILE A 28 3.73 -9.04 7.24
C ILE A 28 4.40 -10.39 7.54
N PRO A 29 5.75 -10.49 7.58
CA PRO A 29 6.43 -11.74 7.91
C PRO A 29 6.05 -12.26 9.30
N LYS A 30 5.80 -13.57 9.41
CA LYS A 30 5.35 -14.22 10.66
C LYS A 30 6.43 -14.35 11.73
N ASN A 31 7.71 -14.43 11.34
CA ASN A 31 8.81 -14.80 12.24
C ASN A 31 9.55 -13.60 12.83
N ASP A 32 8.95 -12.42 12.77
CA ASP A 32 9.58 -11.17 13.15
C ASP A 32 9.13 -10.67 14.53
N GLY A 33 8.38 -11.43 15.33
CA GLY A 33 7.97 -10.99 16.67
C GLY A 33 6.95 -9.82 16.69
N TRP A 34 6.44 -9.39 15.54
CA TRP A 34 5.44 -8.32 15.43
C TRP A 34 4.18 -8.56 16.26
N ILE A 35 3.71 -9.80 16.34
CA ILE A 35 2.56 -10.17 17.19
C ILE A 35 2.92 -9.94 18.65
N THR A 36 4.07 -10.44 19.09
CA THR A 36 4.54 -10.29 20.48
C THR A 36 4.67 -8.82 20.87
N ILE A 37 5.27 -7.99 20.02
CA ILE A 37 5.39 -6.54 20.23
C ILE A 37 4.00 -5.89 20.30
N SER A 38 3.11 -6.22 19.37
CA SER A 38 1.74 -5.68 19.35
C SER A 38 0.96 -6.05 20.61
N VAL A 39 1.06 -7.30 21.07
CA VAL A 39 0.42 -7.78 22.30
C VAL A 39 1.02 -7.10 23.53
N LEU A 40 2.34 -6.92 23.60
CA LEU A 40 3.00 -6.22 24.70
C LEU A 40 2.55 -4.76 24.79
N ILE A 41 2.51 -4.06 23.65
CA ILE A 41 2.01 -2.66 23.58
C ILE A 41 0.56 -2.61 24.06
N ILE A 42 -0.30 -3.53 23.62
CA ILE A 42 -1.69 -3.63 24.08
C ILE A 42 -1.75 -3.82 25.59
N LEU A 43 -1.00 -4.78 26.15
CA LEU A 43 -1.00 -5.08 27.59
C LEU A 43 -0.55 -3.86 28.41
N VAL A 44 0.55 -3.21 28.02
CA VAL A 44 1.04 -2.00 28.68
C VAL A 44 -0.01 -0.90 28.59
N THR A 45 -0.60 -0.68 27.41
CA THR A 45 -1.63 0.35 27.21
C THR A 45 -2.85 0.09 28.10
N VAL A 46 -3.34 -1.16 28.18
CA VAL A 46 -4.47 -1.53 29.06
C VAL A 46 -4.13 -1.33 30.54
N LEU A 47 -2.91 -1.69 30.96
CA LEU A 47 -2.47 -1.52 32.35
C LEU A 47 -2.47 -0.04 32.77
N PHE A 48 -1.96 0.85 31.93
CA PHE A 48 -1.96 2.28 32.21
C PHE A 48 -3.36 2.90 32.13
N LEU A 49 -4.28 2.31 31.35
CA LEU A 49 -5.64 2.81 31.17
C LEU A 49 -6.43 2.83 32.49
N VAL A 50 -6.10 1.92 33.41
CA VAL A 50 -6.66 1.87 34.77
C VAL A 50 -6.14 3.01 35.67
N ILE A 51 -4.95 3.54 35.36
CA ILE A 51 -4.29 4.56 36.18
C ILE A 51 -4.69 5.96 35.71
N ASN A 52 -4.40 6.28 34.45
CA ASN A 52 -4.57 7.63 33.92
C ASN A 52 -4.57 7.62 32.39
N LEU A 53 -5.58 8.25 31.79
CA LEU A 53 -5.77 8.31 30.34
C LEU A 53 -4.65 9.07 29.60
N SER A 54 -4.14 10.18 30.14
CA SER A 54 -3.08 10.95 29.50
C SER A 54 -1.76 10.19 29.51
N LEU A 55 -1.39 9.56 30.64
CA LEU A 55 -0.21 8.69 30.70
C LEU A 55 -0.33 7.52 29.73
N THR A 56 -1.52 6.91 29.64
CA THR A 56 -1.81 5.82 28.71
C THR A 56 -1.59 6.22 27.26
N ALA A 57 -2.12 7.38 26.87
CA ALA A 57 -1.97 7.90 25.52
C ALA A 57 -0.50 8.13 25.16
N TRP A 58 0.25 8.82 26.01
CA TRP A 58 1.66 9.11 25.72
C TRP A 58 2.53 7.85 25.71
N ILE A 59 2.39 6.97 26.72
CA ILE A 59 3.19 5.74 26.81
C ILE A 59 2.84 4.80 25.65
N GLY A 60 1.55 4.48 25.45
CA GLY A 60 1.10 3.62 24.36
C GLY A 60 1.46 4.21 22.99
N GLY A 61 1.25 5.51 22.81
CA GLY A 61 1.59 6.25 21.60
C GLY A 61 3.07 6.15 21.24
N ILE A 62 3.96 6.47 22.19
CA ILE A 62 5.41 6.39 22.02
C ILE A 62 5.85 4.95 21.73
N LEU A 63 5.36 3.97 22.50
CA LEU A 63 5.70 2.57 22.29
C LEU A 63 5.27 2.09 20.90
N SER A 64 4.05 2.42 20.47
CA SER A 64 3.57 2.07 19.13
C SER A 64 4.40 2.74 18.02
N MET A 65 4.79 4.00 18.21
CA MET A 65 5.59 4.72 17.22
C MET A 65 6.99 4.11 17.08
N VAL A 66 7.66 3.89 18.21
CA VAL A 66 9.06 3.44 18.28
C VAL A 66 9.21 1.96 17.91
N PHE A 67 8.33 1.08 18.39
CA PHE A 67 8.50 -0.38 18.25
C PHE A 67 7.70 -0.98 17.10
N LEU A 68 6.69 -0.27 16.59
CA LEU A 68 5.80 -0.81 15.57
C LEU A 68 5.82 0.02 14.28
N ILE A 69 5.51 1.32 14.32
CA ILE A 69 5.37 2.14 13.11
C ILE A 69 6.73 2.40 12.43
N ILE A 70 7.71 2.93 13.17
CA ILE A 70 9.05 3.25 12.63
C ILE A 70 9.75 2.00 12.08
N PRO A 71 9.80 0.85 12.81
CA PRO A 71 10.47 -0.35 12.31
C PRO A 71 9.77 -0.96 11.09
N GLN A 72 8.42 -0.96 11.01
CA GLN A 72 7.70 -1.45 9.83
C GLN A 72 7.94 -0.58 8.60
N TRP A 73 7.89 0.75 8.76
CA TRP A 73 8.21 1.69 7.68
C TRP A 73 9.64 1.51 7.20
N GLY A 74 10.57 1.42 8.15
CA GLY A 74 11.98 1.16 7.90
C GLY A 74 12.21 -0.14 7.15
N PHE A 75 11.57 -1.23 7.56
CA PHE A 75 11.67 -2.53 6.89
C PHE A 75 11.18 -2.49 5.44
N ARG A 76 10.08 -1.78 5.15
CA ARG A 76 9.64 -1.54 3.76
C ARG A 76 10.69 -0.77 2.97
N ARG A 77 11.30 0.25 3.57
CA ARG A 77 12.36 1.04 2.93
C ARG A 77 13.62 0.22 2.67
N ILE A 78 14.03 -0.64 3.61
CA ILE A 78 15.17 -1.57 3.47
C ILE A 78 14.95 -2.53 2.30
N ASN A 79 13.77 -3.16 2.22
CA ASN A 79 13.42 -4.05 1.10
C ASN A 79 13.41 -3.32 -0.24
N HIS A 80 12.88 -2.09 -0.29
CA HIS A 80 12.93 -1.28 -1.50
C HIS A 80 14.38 -0.94 -1.92
N LEU A 81 15.25 -0.60 -0.97
CA LEU A 81 16.68 -0.37 -1.23
C LEU A 81 17.37 -1.64 -1.75
N LEU A 82 17.01 -2.80 -1.22
CA LEU A 82 17.47 -4.10 -1.71
C LEU A 82 17.01 -4.38 -3.14
N GLU A 83 15.74 -4.06 -3.47
CA GLU A 83 15.18 -4.24 -4.82
C GLU A 83 15.93 -3.41 -5.87
N ILE A 84 16.28 -2.17 -5.55
CA ILE A 84 17.10 -1.33 -6.42
C ILE A 84 18.60 -1.65 -6.32
N LYS A 85 18.99 -2.75 -5.65
CA LYS A 85 20.38 -3.22 -5.51
C LYS A 85 21.30 -2.21 -4.79
N ASN A 86 20.76 -1.39 -3.88
CA ASN A 86 21.53 -0.51 -3.00
C ASN A 86 21.77 -1.17 -1.64
N TYR A 87 22.68 -2.14 -1.62
CA TYR A 87 22.96 -2.98 -0.45
C TYR A 87 23.53 -2.19 0.73
N GLN A 88 24.42 -1.23 0.47
CA GLN A 88 25.04 -0.41 1.53
C GLN A 88 24.00 0.39 2.31
N LYS A 89 23.12 1.15 1.63
CA LYS A 89 22.09 1.95 2.34
C LYS A 89 21.07 1.04 3.02
N SER A 90 20.74 -0.10 2.40
CA SER A 90 19.84 -1.11 2.97
C SER A 90 20.40 -1.63 4.31
N ARG A 91 21.66 -2.06 4.34
CA ARG A 91 22.34 -2.54 5.56
C ARG A 91 22.46 -1.45 6.62
N GLN A 92 22.89 -0.24 6.24
CA GLN A 92 23.02 0.89 7.18
C GLN A 92 21.70 1.21 7.87
N LEU A 93 20.60 1.26 7.11
CA LEU A 93 19.28 1.51 7.67
C LEU A 93 18.83 0.37 8.60
N LEU A 94 19.05 -0.90 8.20
CA LEU A 94 18.75 -2.06 9.05
C LEU A 94 19.55 -2.02 10.35
N SER A 95 20.85 -1.71 10.32
CA SER A 95 21.70 -1.66 11.51
C SER A 95 21.20 -0.66 12.56
N ARG A 96 20.68 0.49 12.12
CA ARG A 96 20.13 1.52 13.00
C ARG A 96 18.79 1.10 13.60
N LEU A 97 17.94 0.47 12.80
CA LEU A 97 16.59 0.07 13.24
C LEU A 97 16.59 -1.21 14.07
N MET A 98 17.59 -2.08 13.93
CA MET A 98 17.69 -3.32 14.68
C MET A 98 17.82 -3.09 16.20
N VAL A 99 18.25 -1.89 16.63
CA VAL A 99 18.25 -1.48 18.04
C VAL A 99 16.82 -1.44 18.61
N LEU A 100 15.84 -1.06 17.80
CA LEU A 100 14.43 -0.99 18.20
C LEU A 100 13.73 -2.34 18.05
N HIS A 101 14.29 -3.26 17.27
CA HIS A 101 13.62 -4.49 16.89
C HIS A 101 14.64 -5.63 16.72
N PHE A 102 15.03 -6.20 17.86
CA PHE A 102 16.09 -7.20 17.95
C PHE A 102 15.52 -8.62 17.82
N THR A 103 15.41 -9.13 16.60
CA THR A 103 14.98 -10.51 16.34
C THR A 103 16.01 -11.28 15.53
N GLN A 104 15.96 -12.61 15.63
CA GLN A 104 16.84 -13.48 14.86
C GLN A 104 16.69 -13.27 13.35
N TYR A 105 15.47 -12.95 12.89
CA TYR A 105 15.22 -12.62 11.50
C TYR A 105 16.04 -11.40 11.04
N TRP A 106 16.02 -10.32 11.81
CA TRP A 106 16.72 -9.08 11.47
C TRP A 106 18.24 -9.27 11.49
N ARG A 107 18.75 -10.09 12.41
CA ARG A 107 20.17 -10.45 12.47
C ARG A 107 20.61 -11.23 11.22
N ASN A 108 19.86 -12.23 10.81
CA ASN A 108 20.15 -13.01 9.60
C ASN A 108 19.99 -12.14 8.34
N TYR A 109 18.99 -11.25 8.31
CA TYR A 109 18.82 -10.31 7.21
C TYR A 109 19.98 -9.32 7.11
N TYR A 110 20.53 -8.87 8.25
CA TYR A 110 21.73 -8.04 8.28
C TYR A 110 22.94 -8.77 7.70
N GLN A 111 23.15 -10.04 8.07
CA GLN A 111 24.24 -10.86 7.51
C GLN A 111 24.10 -11.02 5.99
N LEU A 112 22.88 -11.25 5.50
CA LEU A 112 22.60 -11.30 4.07
C LEU A 112 22.96 -9.99 3.37
N LEU A 113 22.51 -8.85 3.90
CA LEU A 113 22.79 -7.54 3.30
C LEU A 113 24.28 -7.18 3.36
N LEU A 114 24.98 -7.59 4.42
CA LEU A 114 26.43 -7.45 4.53
C LEU A 114 27.17 -8.25 3.47
N ALA A 115 26.80 -9.51 3.25
CA ALA A 115 27.38 -10.33 2.20
C ALA A 115 27.14 -9.72 0.82
N LEU A 116 25.91 -9.27 0.53
CA LEU A 116 25.59 -8.64 -0.75
C LEU A 116 26.33 -7.31 -0.96
N GLU A 117 26.49 -6.49 0.08
CA GLU A 117 27.32 -5.27 0.00
C GLU A 117 28.78 -5.61 -0.30
N LEU A 118 29.36 -6.60 0.38
CA LEU A 118 30.74 -7.03 0.16
C LEU A 118 30.94 -7.55 -1.26
N ALA A 119 30.01 -8.38 -1.74
CA ALA A 119 30.05 -8.92 -3.09
C ALA A 119 29.92 -7.82 -4.15
N ASP A 120 29.01 -6.86 -3.97
CA ASP A 120 28.82 -5.77 -4.91
C ASP A 120 30.03 -4.80 -4.97
N LYS A 121 30.81 -4.74 -3.90
CA LYS A 121 32.13 -4.06 -3.82
C LYS A 121 33.30 -4.89 -4.36
N GLY A 122 33.04 -6.07 -4.95
CA GLY A 122 34.06 -6.94 -5.53
C GLY A 122 34.70 -7.94 -4.56
N ASN A 123 34.28 -7.98 -3.30
CA ASN A 123 34.81 -8.93 -2.29
C ASN A 123 33.99 -10.23 -2.23
N GLY A 124 33.81 -10.90 -3.37
CA GLY A 124 32.94 -12.08 -3.49
C GLY A 124 33.28 -13.23 -2.53
N LYS A 125 34.57 -13.56 -2.35
CA LYS A 125 35.01 -14.62 -1.42
C LYS A 125 34.58 -14.33 0.02
N LYS A 126 34.88 -13.12 0.52
CA LYS A 126 34.48 -12.68 1.87
C LYS A 126 32.97 -12.69 2.05
N ALA A 127 32.22 -12.31 1.01
CA ALA A 127 30.76 -12.34 1.05
C ALA A 127 30.23 -13.77 1.24
N ILE A 128 30.76 -14.73 0.49
CA ILE A 128 30.40 -16.14 0.57
C ILE A 128 30.77 -16.73 1.94
N ASP A 129 31.95 -16.38 2.46
CA ASP A 129 32.37 -16.78 3.82
C ASP A 129 31.39 -16.28 4.89
N VAL A 130 30.89 -15.05 4.78
CA VAL A 130 29.88 -14.49 5.69
C VAL A 130 28.59 -15.31 5.62
N LEU A 131 28.14 -15.69 4.43
CA LEU A 131 26.92 -16.50 4.26
C LEU A 131 27.09 -17.91 4.84
N HIS A 132 28.23 -18.58 4.64
CA HIS A 132 28.46 -19.93 5.15
C HIS A 132 28.70 -19.99 6.66
N ARG A 133 29.38 -18.99 7.25
CA ARG A 133 29.65 -18.95 8.70
C ARG A 133 28.41 -18.57 9.52
N SER A 134 27.40 -18.00 8.88
CA SER A 134 26.19 -17.56 9.55
C SER A 134 25.35 -18.75 9.99
N ASN A 135 25.44 -19.11 11.27
CA ASN A 135 24.71 -20.23 11.84
C ASN A 135 23.20 -19.92 11.89
N ASN A 136 22.40 -20.64 11.09
CA ASN A 136 21.00 -20.30 10.85
C ASN A 136 20.05 -21.20 11.62
N HIS A 137 19.45 -20.68 12.70
CA HIS A 137 18.34 -21.33 13.39
C HIS A 137 16.99 -21.14 12.66
N LEU A 138 16.90 -20.26 11.66
CA LEU A 138 15.71 -20.04 10.84
C LEU A 138 15.88 -20.75 9.48
N PRO A 139 15.08 -21.80 9.17
CA PRO A 139 15.26 -22.61 7.97
C PRO A 139 15.25 -21.83 6.64
N ILE A 140 14.44 -20.76 6.55
CA ILE A 140 14.30 -20.00 5.29
C ILE A 140 15.59 -19.28 4.88
N PHE A 141 16.39 -18.81 5.84
CA PHE A 141 17.63 -18.09 5.54
C PHE A 141 18.72 -19.00 4.98
N HIS A 142 18.67 -20.31 5.27
CA HIS A 142 19.55 -21.28 4.61
C HIS A 142 19.34 -21.25 3.08
N TYR A 143 18.08 -21.26 2.62
CA TYR A 143 17.76 -21.15 1.21
C TYR A 143 18.17 -19.80 0.62
N TYR A 144 17.97 -18.70 1.35
CA TYR A 144 18.38 -17.39 0.86
C TYR A 144 19.89 -17.27 0.73
N TYR A 145 20.65 -17.74 1.72
CA TYR A 145 22.11 -17.69 1.67
C TYR A 145 22.65 -18.50 0.50
N GLN A 146 22.14 -19.72 0.31
CA GLN A 146 22.54 -20.55 -0.83
C GLN A 146 22.19 -19.91 -2.18
N LEU A 147 20.98 -19.37 -2.30
CA LEU A 147 20.54 -18.65 -3.50
C LEU A 147 21.46 -17.47 -3.84
N PHE A 148 21.77 -16.64 -2.85
CA PHE A 148 22.59 -15.45 -3.08
C PHE A 148 24.07 -15.81 -3.28
N THR A 149 24.56 -16.94 -2.77
CA THR A 149 25.88 -17.49 -3.15
C THR A 149 25.95 -17.74 -4.65
N TYR A 150 24.94 -18.39 -5.25
CA TYR A 150 24.89 -18.59 -6.70
C TYR A 150 24.79 -17.27 -7.47
N GLU A 151 23.98 -16.29 -6.99
CA GLU A 151 23.89 -14.98 -7.63
C GLU A 151 25.24 -14.22 -7.60
N ILE A 152 25.99 -14.29 -6.50
CA ILE A 152 27.32 -13.68 -6.36
C ILE A 152 28.32 -14.32 -7.33
N LEU A 153 28.31 -15.65 -7.42
CA LEU A 153 29.17 -16.41 -8.33
C LEU A 153 28.78 -16.25 -9.80
N GLY A 154 27.51 -15.88 -10.06
CA GLY A 154 26.94 -15.87 -11.40
C GLY A 154 26.70 -17.27 -11.97
N ASP A 155 26.61 -18.29 -11.11
CA ASP A 155 26.42 -19.70 -11.50
C ASP A 155 24.95 -20.08 -11.49
N TRP A 156 24.25 -19.69 -12.54
CA TRP A 156 22.81 -19.93 -12.68
C TRP A 156 22.47 -21.38 -13.01
N GLN A 157 23.42 -22.14 -13.58
CA GLN A 157 23.20 -23.56 -13.88
C GLN A 157 23.12 -24.37 -12.60
N SER A 158 24.11 -24.22 -11.70
CA SER A 158 24.04 -24.89 -10.40
C SER A 158 22.91 -24.33 -9.52
N CYS A 159 22.54 -23.06 -9.68
CA CYS A 159 21.36 -22.51 -9.01
C CYS A 159 20.07 -23.24 -9.43
N LEU A 160 19.89 -23.51 -10.72
CA LEU A 160 18.70 -24.21 -11.23
C LEU A 160 18.70 -25.66 -10.75
N GLN A 161 19.83 -26.36 -10.84
CA GLN A 161 19.97 -27.73 -10.33
C GLN A 161 19.65 -27.81 -8.84
N TRP A 162 20.12 -26.84 -8.05
CA TRP A 162 19.81 -26.74 -6.62
C TRP A 162 18.30 -26.58 -6.36
N PHE A 163 17.59 -25.77 -7.16
CA PHE A 163 16.14 -25.66 -7.07
C PHE A 163 15.42 -27.00 -7.33
N ASP A 164 15.89 -27.77 -8.31
CA ASP A 164 15.26 -29.02 -8.72
C ASP A 164 15.55 -30.18 -7.75
N GLU A 165 16.75 -30.23 -7.18
CA GLU A 165 17.23 -31.37 -6.39
C GLU A 165 17.12 -31.16 -4.87
N GLN A 166 17.34 -29.94 -4.37
CA GLN A 166 17.56 -29.70 -2.94
C GLN A 166 16.52 -28.79 -2.28
N VAL A 167 15.77 -28.00 -3.06
CA VAL A 167 14.74 -27.13 -2.51
C VAL A 167 13.42 -27.88 -2.39
N ASP A 168 12.89 -28.01 -1.17
CA ASP A 168 11.55 -28.56 -0.95
C ASP A 168 10.50 -27.73 -1.71
N LYS A 169 9.77 -28.38 -2.61
CA LYS A 169 8.68 -27.77 -3.40
C LYS A 169 7.66 -27.06 -2.50
N LYS A 170 7.36 -27.58 -1.30
CA LYS A 170 6.43 -26.93 -0.35
C LYS A 170 6.94 -25.57 0.12
N ILE A 171 8.26 -25.41 0.22
CA ILE A 171 8.90 -24.14 0.59
C ILE A 171 8.97 -23.22 -0.61
N LEU A 172 9.45 -23.74 -1.76
CA LEU A 172 9.53 -22.99 -3.02
C LEU A 172 8.18 -22.32 -3.35
N TRP A 173 7.09 -23.08 -3.39
CA TRP A 173 5.76 -22.58 -3.75
C TRP A 173 5.09 -21.67 -2.68
N LYS A 174 5.74 -21.45 -1.53
CA LYS A 174 5.27 -20.51 -0.49
C LYS A 174 6.13 -19.25 -0.40
N ASP A 175 7.34 -19.26 -0.97
CA ASP A 175 8.28 -18.16 -0.86
C ASP A 175 8.36 -17.32 -2.16
N PRO A 176 7.94 -16.04 -2.13
CA PRO A 176 7.95 -15.18 -3.31
C PRO A 176 9.35 -14.90 -3.90
N LEU A 177 10.38 -14.84 -3.05
CA LEU A 177 11.74 -14.55 -3.48
C LEU A 177 12.32 -15.74 -4.23
N LEU A 178 12.22 -16.94 -3.65
CA LEU A 178 12.66 -18.19 -4.28
C LEU A 178 11.97 -18.40 -5.62
N LEU A 179 10.64 -18.26 -5.71
CA LEU A 179 9.89 -18.37 -6.96
C LEU A 179 10.40 -17.40 -8.04
N THR A 180 10.70 -16.17 -7.64
CA THR A 180 11.17 -15.15 -8.58
C THR A 180 12.55 -15.50 -9.12
N TYR A 181 13.44 -16.00 -8.27
CA TYR A 181 14.77 -16.43 -8.70
C TYR A 181 14.79 -17.77 -9.43
N TYR A 182 13.84 -18.66 -9.17
CA TYR A 182 13.65 -19.88 -9.94
C TYR A 182 13.25 -19.54 -11.40
N ILE A 183 12.27 -18.65 -11.60
CA ILE A 183 11.92 -18.12 -12.94
C ILE A 183 13.11 -17.42 -13.60
N ARG A 184 13.91 -16.66 -12.83
CA ARG A 184 15.14 -16.05 -13.37
C ARG A 184 16.12 -17.12 -13.84
N SER A 185 16.37 -18.14 -13.02
CA SER A 185 17.34 -19.20 -13.31
C SER A 185 16.98 -19.96 -14.58
N LEU A 186 15.70 -20.31 -14.77
CA LEU A 186 15.21 -20.88 -16.04
C LEU A 186 15.50 -19.98 -17.26
N GLY A 187 15.36 -18.66 -17.10
CA GLY A 187 15.69 -17.71 -18.16
C GLY A 187 17.20 -17.60 -18.43
N GLU A 188 18.03 -17.58 -17.39
CA GLU A 188 19.49 -17.47 -17.48
C GLU A 188 20.16 -18.74 -18.05
N THR A 189 19.52 -19.91 -17.91
CA THR A 189 20.00 -21.20 -18.45
C THR A 189 19.35 -21.59 -19.78
N GLY A 190 18.40 -20.79 -20.27
CA GLY A 190 17.73 -21.04 -21.56
C GLY A 190 16.54 -21.99 -21.51
N GLY A 191 16.04 -22.38 -20.34
CA GLY A 191 14.83 -23.18 -20.12
C GLY A 191 13.52 -22.43 -20.43
N LEU A 192 13.41 -21.77 -21.60
CA LEU A 192 12.28 -20.89 -21.94
C LEU A 192 10.94 -21.62 -21.98
N ASN A 193 10.89 -22.85 -22.51
CA ASN A 193 9.63 -23.61 -22.57
C ASN A 193 9.09 -23.90 -21.16
N GLN A 194 9.94 -24.36 -20.25
CA GLN A 194 9.58 -24.59 -18.85
C GLN A 194 9.19 -23.29 -18.15
N LEU A 195 9.93 -22.20 -18.39
CA LEU A 195 9.59 -20.87 -17.89
C LEU A 195 8.17 -20.47 -18.29
N PHE A 196 7.78 -20.66 -19.56
CA PHE A 196 6.43 -20.33 -20.04
C PHE A 196 5.36 -21.27 -19.48
N GLU A 197 5.65 -22.56 -19.29
CA GLU A 197 4.72 -23.51 -18.68
C GLU A 197 4.42 -23.15 -17.22
N GLU A 198 5.44 -22.70 -16.48
CA GLU A 198 5.33 -22.45 -15.04
C GLU A 198 4.90 -21.02 -14.70
N ILE A 199 5.15 -20.03 -15.56
CA ILE A 199 4.91 -18.60 -15.24
C ILE A 199 3.47 -18.32 -14.80
N LEU A 200 2.48 -18.96 -15.41
CA LEU A 200 1.07 -18.77 -15.06
C LEU A 200 0.77 -19.33 -13.67
N THR A 201 1.36 -20.48 -13.33
CA THR A 201 1.25 -21.10 -12.00
C THR A 201 1.92 -20.22 -10.97
N VAL A 202 3.17 -19.80 -11.21
CA VAL A 202 3.92 -18.90 -10.32
C VAL A 202 3.17 -17.57 -10.13
N GLN A 203 2.68 -16.96 -11.21
CA GLN A 203 1.88 -15.74 -11.13
C GLN A 203 0.62 -15.95 -10.29
N SER A 204 -0.09 -17.08 -10.45
CA SER A 204 -1.28 -17.39 -9.66
C SER A 204 -0.98 -17.52 -8.17
N VAL A 205 0.16 -18.13 -7.83
CA VAL A 205 0.63 -18.28 -6.45
C VAL A 205 1.01 -16.93 -5.85
N LEU A 206 1.78 -16.12 -6.58
CA LEU A 206 2.15 -14.76 -6.13
C LEU A 206 0.93 -13.84 -5.96
N LEU A 207 -0.10 -14.00 -6.81
CA LEU A 207 -1.39 -13.32 -6.66
C LEU A 207 -2.12 -13.75 -5.37
N LYS A 208 -2.16 -15.06 -5.08
CA LYS A 208 -2.74 -15.59 -3.83
C LYS A 208 -1.98 -15.09 -2.60
N LEU A 209 -0.64 -15.03 -2.66
CA LEU A 209 0.22 -14.49 -1.61
C LEU A 209 0.18 -12.96 -1.51
N LYS A 210 -0.56 -12.27 -2.39
CA LYS A 210 -0.71 -10.80 -2.42
C LYS A 210 0.61 -10.05 -2.68
N LYS A 211 1.56 -10.64 -3.42
CA LYS A 211 2.92 -10.11 -3.64
C LYS A 211 3.09 -9.51 -5.04
N ASN A 212 2.48 -8.34 -5.26
CA ASN A 212 2.43 -7.69 -6.57
C ASN A 212 3.80 -7.28 -7.14
N SER A 213 4.76 -6.82 -6.32
CA SER A 213 6.09 -6.42 -6.83
C SER A 213 6.83 -7.60 -7.47
N TYR A 214 6.72 -8.79 -6.89
CA TYR A 214 7.30 -10.02 -7.42
C TYR A 214 6.65 -10.43 -8.75
N ILE A 215 5.34 -10.18 -8.94
CA ILE A 215 4.66 -10.41 -10.21
C ILE A 215 5.27 -9.55 -11.32
N SER A 216 5.50 -8.26 -11.04
CA SER A 216 6.14 -7.36 -12.00
C SER A 216 7.56 -7.80 -12.33
N ARG A 217 8.29 -8.38 -11.37
CA ARG A 217 9.64 -8.93 -11.57
C ARG A 217 9.67 -10.18 -12.44
N ILE A 218 8.79 -11.16 -12.19
CA ILE A 218 8.73 -12.35 -13.05
C ILE A 218 8.32 -11.98 -14.48
N LYS A 219 7.43 -11.00 -14.68
CA LYS A 219 7.09 -10.45 -16.00
C LYS A 219 8.31 -9.81 -16.67
N LEU A 220 9.07 -9.01 -15.91
CA LEU A 220 10.30 -8.41 -16.41
C LEU A 220 11.27 -9.47 -16.91
N TYR A 221 11.46 -10.57 -16.17
CA TYR A 221 12.34 -11.66 -16.57
C TYR A 221 11.81 -12.35 -17.84
N VAL A 222 10.53 -12.69 -17.88
CA VAL A 222 9.89 -13.30 -19.06
C VAL A 222 10.10 -12.40 -20.29
N PHE A 223 9.81 -11.10 -20.18
CA PHE A 223 9.98 -10.16 -21.29
C PHE A 223 11.46 -9.97 -21.67
N ALA A 224 12.37 -9.92 -20.70
CA ALA A 224 13.79 -9.80 -20.96
C ALA A 224 14.34 -11.02 -21.70
N PHE A 225 14.07 -12.23 -21.21
CA PHE A 225 14.57 -13.46 -21.83
C PHE A 225 13.83 -13.85 -23.11
N SER A 226 12.69 -13.20 -23.41
CA SER A 226 11.95 -13.35 -24.69
C SER A 226 12.05 -12.12 -25.60
N GLY A 227 12.98 -11.19 -25.36
CA GLY A 227 13.20 -10.06 -26.27
C GLY A 227 12.03 -9.06 -26.39
N GLN A 228 11.05 -9.07 -25.48
CA GLN A 228 9.86 -8.21 -25.55
C GLN A 228 10.15 -6.79 -25.02
N ILE A 229 10.90 -5.99 -25.79
CA ILE A 229 11.36 -4.64 -25.39
C ILE A 229 10.18 -3.71 -25.00
N SER A 230 9.09 -3.73 -25.75
CA SER A 230 7.93 -2.86 -25.50
C SER A 230 7.25 -3.18 -24.16
N GLY A 231 7.20 -4.46 -23.77
CA GLY A 231 6.69 -4.91 -22.48
C GLY A 231 7.57 -4.42 -21.32
N ILE A 232 8.89 -4.51 -21.47
CA ILE A 232 9.85 -4.02 -20.47
C ILE A 232 9.72 -2.50 -20.27
N GLN A 233 9.64 -1.73 -21.37
CA GLN A 233 9.48 -0.28 -21.29
C GLN A 233 8.19 0.13 -20.57
N LYS A 234 7.08 -0.58 -20.81
CA LYS A 234 5.81 -0.35 -20.10
C LYS A 234 5.94 -0.65 -18.61
N LEU A 235 6.60 -1.75 -18.24
CA LEU A 235 6.88 -2.05 -16.83
C LEU A 235 7.69 -0.92 -16.18
N PHE A 236 8.71 -0.40 -16.85
CA PHE A 236 9.50 0.74 -16.33
C PHE A 236 8.77 2.08 -16.33
N GLN A 237 7.71 2.27 -17.11
CA GLN A 237 6.89 3.49 -17.03
C GLN A 237 5.85 3.43 -15.89
N CYS A 238 5.45 2.22 -15.50
CA CYS A 238 4.41 1.98 -14.51
C CYS A 238 4.96 1.26 -13.27
N GLU A 239 4.88 -0.08 -13.28
CA GLU A 239 5.06 -0.94 -12.10
C GLU A 239 6.47 -0.92 -11.51
N LEU A 240 7.50 -0.71 -12.34
CA LEU A 240 8.92 -0.73 -12.01
C LEU A 240 9.62 0.61 -12.29
N SER A 241 8.87 1.71 -12.29
CA SER A 241 9.39 3.07 -12.53
C SER A 241 10.43 3.54 -11.52
N PHE A 242 10.44 2.94 -10.33
CA PHE A 242 11.43 3.20 -9.29
C PHE A 242 12.80 2.55 -9.55
N TYR A 243 12.92 1.69 -10.57
CA TYR A 243 14.21 1.07 -10.89
C TYR A 243 15.20 2.13 -11.37
N PRO A 244 16.46 2.14 -10.88
CA PRO A 244 17.46 3.08 -11.33
C PRO A 244 17.87 2.80 -12.79
N LYS A 245 18.37 3.84 -13.49
CA LYS A 245 18.69 3.77 -14.92
C LYS A 245 19.62 2.61 -15.29
N TYR A 246 20.61 2.29 -14.46
CA TYR A 246 21.53 1.17 -14.71
C TYR A 246 20.81 -0.19 -14.67
N LEU A 247 19.85 -0.37 -13.77
CA LEU A 247 19.08 -1.62 -13.67
C LEU A 247 18.07 -1.74 -14.81
N GLN A 248 17.46 -0.62 -15.22
CA GLN A 248 16.62 -0.60 -16.41
C GLN A 248 17.43 -0.94 -17.67
N ALA A 249 18.62 -0.36 -17.82
CA ALA A 249 19.54 -0.65 -18.92
C ALA A 249 19.97 -2.13 -18.91
N PHE A 250 20.29 -2.69 -17.73
CA PHE A 250 20.65 -4.10 -17.59
C PHE A 250 19.61 -5.04 -18.21
N TRP A 251 18.33 -4.86 -17.87
CA TRP A 251 17.25 -5.71 -18.39
C TRP A 251 16.87 -5.40 -19.85
N LEU A 252 16.88 -4.14 -20.27
CA LEU A 252 16.64 -3.78 -21.68
C LEU A 252 17.70 -4.36 -22.60
N ILE A 253 18.97 -4.35 -22.18
CA ILE A 253 20.04 -4.89 -23.01
C ILE A 253 19.94 -6.42 -23.06
N THR A 254 19.57 -7.07 -21.95
CA THR A 254 19.23 -8.51 -21.95
C THR A 254 18.21 -8.85 -23.04
N ALA A 255 17.17 -8.04 -23.19
CA ALA A 255 16.17 -8.24 -24.24
C ALA A 255 16.71 -8.00 -25.65
N LYS A 256 17.51 -6.95 -25.83
CA LYS A 256 18.13 -6.64 -27.13
C LYS A 256 19.10 -7.72 -27.58
N THR A 257 19.87 -8.31 -26.67
CA THR A 257 20.82 -9.39 -26.98
C THR A 257 20.13 -10.68 -27.36
N VAL A 258 18.89 -10.90 -26.91
CA VAL A 258 18.08 -12.03 -27.37
C VAL A 258 17.61 -11.82 -28.83
N ILE A 259 17.29 -10.58 -29.21
CA ILE A 259 16.85 -10.23 -30.58
C ILE A 259 18.02 -10.19 -31.55
N ASP A 260 19.13 -9.58 -31.15
CA ASP A 260 20.29 -9.29 -32.00
C ASP A 260 21.53 -10.04 -31.47
N GLN A 261 21.64 -11.31 -31.88
CA GLN A 261 22.66 -12.25 -31.40
C GLN A 261 24.05 -12.00 -32.01
N ASN A 262 24.12 -11.30 -33.15
CA ASN A 262 25.37 -11.05 -33.90
C ASN A 262 26.11 -9.80 -33.44
N ASN A 263 25.47 -8.99 -32.59
CA ASN A 263 26.01 -7.72 -32.17
C ASN A 263 26.57 -7.83 -30.75
N ASP A 264 27.76 -7.27 -30.54
CA ASP A 264 28.44 -7.19 -29.24
C ASP A 264 27.73 -6.21 -28.28
N ASN A 265 26.41 -6.25 -28.20
CA ASN A 265 25.56 -5.42 -27.33
C ASN A 265 25.95 -5.57 -25.85
N TYR A 266 26.58 -6.69 -25.46
CA TYR A 266 27.16 -6.87 -24.12
C TYR A 266 28.40 -6.00 -23.87
N LYS A 267 29.13 -5.54 -24.89
CA LYS A 267 30.16 -4.50 -24.74
C LYS A 267 29.52 -3.15 -24.39
N ILE A 268 28.33 -2.87 -24.92
CA ILE A 268 27.54 -1.66 -24.59
C ILE A 268 27.02 -1.72 -23.13
N LEU A 269 26.81 -2.92 -22.57
CA LEU A 269 26.47 -3.13 -21.14
C LEU A 269 27.58 -2.66 -20.20
N LEU A 270 28.85 -2.63 -20.61
CA LEU A 270 29.95 -2.10 -19.80
C LEU A 270 30.02 -0.56 -19.85
N ARG A 271 28.87 0.13 -19.74
CA ARG A 271 28.85 1.57 -19.45
C ARG A 271 29.46 1.81 -18.06
N LYS A 272 30.10 2.97 -17.86
CA LYS A 272 30.64 3.44 -16.56
C LYS A 272 29.69 3.17 -15.38
N ASP A 273 28.38 3.28 -15.60
CA ASP A 273 27.34 3.12 -14.57
C ASP A 273 27.21 1.70 -13.98
N LEU A 274 27.65 0.65 -14.71
CA LEU A 274 27.59 -0.75 -14.24
C LEU A 274 28.89 -1.23 -13.59
N TYR A 275 29.98 -0.47 -13.67
CA TYR A 275 31.28 -0.84 -13.06
C TYR A 275 31.23 -0.94 -11.54
N ASN A 276 30.32 -0.18 -10.91
CA ASN A 276 30.20 -0.13 -9.46
C ASN A 276 29.36 -1.28 -8.88
N HIS A 277 28.81 -2.17 -9.72
CA HIS A 277 27.91 -3.25 -9.30
C HIS A 277 28.44 -4.63 -9.73
N HIS A 278 29.32 -5.21 -8.91
CA HIS A 278 29.98 -6.47 -9.23
C HIS A 278 29.04 -7.66 -9.37
N ILE A 279 27.91 -7.70 -8.64
CA ILE A 279 26.94 -8.81 -8.77
C ILE A 279 26.26 -8.80 -10.14
N LEU A 280 25.91 -7.61 -10.65
CA LEU A 280 25.38 -7.46 -12.00
C LEU A 280 26.43 -7.83 -13.05
N LYS A 281 27.70 -7.50 -12.79
CA LYS A 281 28.83 -7.88 -13.65
C LYS A 281 28.97 -9.41 -13.76
N SER A 282 28.90 -10.15 -12.65
CA SER A 282 28.91 -11.63 -12.68
C SER A 282 27.80 -12.19 -13.57
N SER A 283 26.60 -11.60 -13.50
CA SER A 283 25.47 -12.00 -14.36
C SER A 283 25.70 -11.69 -15.85
N ILE A 284 26.37 -10.58 -16.17
CA ILE A 284 26.73 -10.24 -17.56
C ILE A 284 27.80 -11.20 -18.09
N GLU A 285 28.81 -11.50 -17.27
CA GLU A 285 29.89 -12.43 -17.63
C GLU A 285 29.35 -13.85 -17.87
N TRP A 286 28.40 -14.31 -17.04
CA TRP A 286 27.67 -15.55 -17.26
C TRP A 286 27.05 -15.60 -18.66
N ARG A 287 26.20 -14.61 -19.00
CA ARG A 287 25.51 -14.56 -20.29
C ARG A 287 26.48 -14.48 -21.47
N ARG A 288 27.60 -13.76 -21.30
CA ARG A 288 28.64 -13.66 -22.33
C ARG A 288 29.32 -15.00 -22.59
N LYS A 289 29.54 -15.81 -21.56
CA LYS A 289 30.14 -17.15 -21.70
C LYS A 289 29.19 -18.14 -22.39
N GLN A 290 27.89 -18.02 -22.11
CA GLN A 290 26.90 -18.98 -22.61
C GLN A 290 26.57 -18.84 -24.11
N ARG A 291 26.91 -17.71 -24.76
CA ARG A 291 26.85 -17.37 -26.22
C ARG A 291 25.65 -17.84 -27.08
N SER A 292 24.65 -18.49 -26.50
CA SER A 292 23.44 -18.96 -27.15
C SER A 292 22.35 -19.09 -26.08
N ILE A 293 21.71 -17.97 -25.73
CA ILE A 293 20.34 -18.08 -25.20
C ILE A 293 19.56 -18.79 -26.31
N PRO A 294 18.95 -19.95 -26.05
CA PRO A 294 18.53 -20.86 -27.10
C PRO A 294 17.54 -20.19 -28.06
N ILE A 295 17.74 -20.58 -29.32
CA ILE A 295 17.04 -20.16 -30.53
C ILE A 295 15.52 -20.08 -30.30
N PHE A 296 14.95 -18.93 -30.66
CA PHE A 296 13.51 -18.66 -30.69
C PHE A 296 12.71 -19.70 -31.50
N ASP A 297 13.36 -20.42 -32.43
CA ASP A 297 12.77 -21.42 -33.31
C ASP A 297 12.29 -22.71 -32.63
N LYS A 298 12.49 -22.88 -31.31
CA LYS A 298 11.92 -24.01 -30.53
C LYS A 298 10.86 -23.61 -29.50
N ILE A 299 10.29 -22.41 -29.61
CA ILE A 299 9.16 -21.99 -28.77
C ILE A 299 7.87 -22.61 -29.32
N LYS A 300 7.27 -23.55 -28.58
CA LYS A 300 5.96 -24.15 -28.96
C LYS A 300 4.89 -23.05 -29.12
N ASN A 301 3.96 -23.21 -30.07
CA ASN A 301 2.84 -22.28 -30.34
C ASN A 301 2.04 -21.85 -29.07
N ASN A 302 2.02 -22.67 -28.02
CA ASN A 302 1.36 -22.34 -26.75
C ASN A 302 2.04 -21.19 -25.98
N SER A 303 3.36 -21.00 -26.11
CA SER A 303 4.10 -19.95 -25.40
C SER A 303 3.77 -18.55 -25.91
N TYR A 304 3.47 -18.40 -27.22
CA TYR A 304 2.96 -17.14 -27.79
C TYR A 304 1.59 -16.77 -27.22
N ARG A 305 0.70 -17.76 -27.00
CA ARG A 305 -0.59 -17.54 -26.34
C ARG A 305 -0.42 -17.09 -24.88
N ILE A 306 0.61 -17.57 -24.19
CA ILE A 306 0.93 -17.18 -22.80
C ILE A 306 1.47 -15.75 -22.76
N LEU A 307 2.41 -15.39 -23.64
CA LEU A 307 2.88 -14.00 -23.81
C LEU A 307 1.72 -13.04 -24.11
N TYR A 308 0.81 -13.43 -25.00
CA TYR A 308 -0.39 -12.66 -25.31
C TYR A 308 -1.34 -12.52 -24.11
N LYS A 309 -1.56 -13.59 -23.33
CA LYS A 309 -2.38 -13.54 -22.09
C LYS A 309 -1.75 -12.65 -21.01
N ILE A 310 -0.42 -12.64 -20.87
CA ILE A 310 0.29 -11.75 -19.95
C ILE A 310 0.11 -10.28 -20.38
N ASN A 311 0.22 -10.00 -21.68
CA ASN A 311 0.01 -8.66 -22.26
C ASN A 311 -1.47 -8.19 -22.18
N LEU A 312 -2.45 -9.09 -22.31
CA LEU A 312 -3.89 -8.73 -22.26
C LEU A 312 -4.37 -8.38 -20.85
N LYS A 313 -3.98 -9.14 -19.81
CA LYS A 313 -4.32 -8.82 -18.41
C LYS A 313 -3.78 -7.44 -17.98
N GLU A 314 -2.76 -6.93 -18.68
CA GLU A 314 -2.15 -5.63 -18.43
C GLU A 314 -3.02 -4.45 -18.89
N LYS A 315 -3.80 -4.60 -19.98
CA LYS A 315 -4.77 -3.57 -20.40
C LYS A 315 -5.84 -3.33 -19.33
N GLU A 316 -6.29 -4.38 -18.65
CA GLU A 316 -7.26 -4.29 -17.55
C GLU A 316 -6.67 -3.79 -16.23
N LEU A 317 -5.39 -4.06 -15.96
CA LEU A 317 -4.70 -3.55 -14.76
C LEU A 317 -4.34 -2.06 -14.89
N ASN A 318 -3.97 -1.59 -16.09
CA ASN A 318 -3.63 -0.18 -16.35
C ASN A 318 -4.84 0.77 -16.30
N SER A 319 -6.06 0.29 -16.55
CA SER A 319 -7.26 1.08 -16.27
C SER A 319 -7.48 1.30 -14.76
N ASN A 320 -6.96 0.39 -13.93
CA ASN A 320 -7.10 0.41 -12.47
C ASN A 320 -5.94 1.10 -11.72
N SER A 321 -4.78 1.33 -12.36
CA SER A 321 -3.61 2.02 -11.80
C SER A 321 -3.61 3.53 -12.07
N LYS A 322 -4.23 3.99 -13.17
CA LYS A 322 -4.45 5.42 -13.48
C LYS A 322 -5.27 6.18 -12.43
N ILE A 323 -5.90 5.45 -11.51
CA ILE A 323 -6.73 5.96 -10.42
C ILE A 323 -5.92 6.82 -9.42
N PHE A 324 -4.61 6.64 -9.30
CA PHE A 324 -3.77 7.33 -8.31
C PHE A 324 -2.77 8.33 -8.90
N ARG A 325 -2.95 8.78 -10.15
CA ARG A 325 -2.21 9.95 -10.62
C ARG A 325 -2.73 11.17 -9.86
N VAL A 326 -1.83 11.86 -9.15
CA VAL A 326 -2.10 13.17 -8.54
C VAL A 326 -2.54 14.11 -9.66
N LYS A 327 -3.85 14.21 -9.86
CA LYS A 327 -4.46 15.34 -10.55
C LYS A 327 -4.50 16.48 -9.54
N ASN A 328 -4.41 17.72 -10.00
CA ASN A 328 -4.66 18.87 -9.13
C ASN A 328 -6.09 18.77 -8.57
N HIS A 329 -6.20 18.40 -7.30
CA HIS A 329 -7.45 18.19 -6.58
C HIS A 329 -8.01 19.55 -6.11
N GLN A 330 -8.54 20.29 -7.08
CA GLN A 330 -8.98 21.67 -6.87
C GLN A 330 -10.16 21.75 -5.91
N ILE A 331 -11.11 20.80 -5.95
CA ILE A 331 -12.33 20.90 -5.14
C ILE A 331 -12.03 20.58 -3.68
N THR A 332 -11.31 19.49 -3.42
CA THR A 332 -10.92 19.10 -2.06
C THR A 332 -10.13 20.24 -1.39
N LEU A 333 -9.19 20.84 -2.12
CA LEU A 333 -8.42 21.98 -1.61
C LEU A 333 -9.30 23.21 -1.35
N CYS A 334 -10.21 23.56 -2.26
CA CYS A 334 -11.14 24.67 -2.04
C CYS A 334 -12.00 24.46 -0.79
N LEU A 335 -12.49 23.25 -0.55
CA LEU A 335 -13.26 22.94 0.66
C LEU A 335 -12.40 23.04 1.92
N ILE A 336 -11.16 22.58 1.90
CA ILE A 336 -10.23 22.72 3.03
C ILE A 336 -10.00 24.21 3.34
N ILE A 337 -9.74 25.03 2.30
CA ILE A 337 -9.55 26.47 2.46
C ILE A 337 -10.82 27.11 3.04
N LEU A 338 -12.00 26.77 2.52
CA LEU A 338 -13.27 27.31 3.02
C LEU A 338 -13.50 26.96 4.50
N ASN A 339 -13.32 25.69 4.89
CA ASN A 339 -13.42 25.28 6.29
C ASN A 339 -12.39 26.00 7.17
N SER A 340 -11.18 26.21 6.67
CA SER A 340 -10.13 26.94 7.40
C SER A 340 -10.50 28.41 7.62
N LEU A 341 -11.07 29.08 6.61
CA LEU A 341 -11.54 30.46 6.73
C LEU A 341 -12.68 30.58 7.74
N VAL A 342 -13.63 29.64 7.73
CA VAL A 342 -14.72 29.60 8.71
C VAL A 342 -14.17 29.34 10.12
N PHE A 343 -13.22 28.43 10.29
CA PHE A 343 -12.57 28.16 11.57
C PHE A 343 -11.82 29.39 12.12
N LEU A 344 -11.16 30.16 11.26
CA LEU A 344 -10.55 31.44 11.66
C LEU A 344 -11.59 32.47 12.08
N ALA A 345 -12.77 32.50 11.43
CA ALA A 345 -13.86 33.35 11.85
C ALA A 345 -14.38 32.94 13.25
N GLU A 346 -14.54 31.65 13.54
CA GLU A 346 -14.91 31.16 14.88
C GLU A 346 -13.96 31.66 15.96
N ILE A 347 -12.64 31.65 15.69
CA ILE A 347 -11.63 32.22 16.60
C ILE A 347 -11.88 33.71 16.82
N GLY A 348 -12.16 34.47 15.75
CA GLY A 348 -12.39 35.92 15.81
C GLY A 348 -13.68 36.34 16.53
N PHE A 349 -14.75 35.54 16.48
CA PHE A 349 -16.08 35.88 17.03
C PHE A 349 -16.32 35.40 18.47
N GLY A 350 -15.33 34.82 19.14
CA GLY A 350 -15.44 34.43 20.56
C GLY A 350 -14.89 33.05 20.91
N GLY A 351 -14.27 32.36 19.94
CA GLY A 351 -13.57 31.10 20.15
C GLY A 351 -14.32 29.87 19.64
N THR A 352 -13.56 28.88 19.20
CA THR A 352 -14.08 27.65 18.56
C THR A 352 -14.72 26.66 19.54
N GLU A 353 -14.58 26.87 20.85
CA GLU A 353 -15.19 26.04 21.90
C GLU A 353 -16.35 26.75 22.61
N ASN A 354 -16.71 27.96 22.16
CA ASN A 354 -17.82 28.72 22.71
C ASN A 354 -19.13 28.37 21.99
N PHE A 355 -20.04 27.66 22.68
CA PHE A 355 -21.32 27.24 22.11
C PHE A 355 -22.18 28.41 21.60
N LYS A 356 -22.16 29.56 22.28
CA LYS A 356 -22.91 30.74 21.85
C LYS A 356 -22.36 31.30 20.55
N THR A 357 -21.03 31.34 20.40
CA THR A 357 -20.38 31.75 19.16
C THR A 357 -20.74 30.79 18.01
N LEU A 358 -20.66 29.48 18.24
CA LEU A 358 -21.03 28.48 17.23
C LEU A 358 -22.50 28.58 16.82
N GLU A 359 -23.41 28.76 17.78
CA GLU A 359 -24.83 28.96 17.51
C GLU A 359 -25.09 30.20 16.66
N GLN A 360 -24.45 31.34 16.99
CA GLN A 360 -24.57 32.59 16.23
C GLN A 360 -24.01 32.45 14.80
N LEU A 361 -22.92 31.70 14.63
CA LEU A 361 -22.30 31.44 13.33
C LEU A 361 -23.04 30.39 12.49
N GLY A 362 -24.09 29.77 13.03
CA GLY A 362 -24.94 28.85 12.28
C GLY A 362 -24.75 27.38 12.58
N ALA A 363 -24.34 27.02 13.80
CA ALA A 363 -24.38 25.65 14.25
C ALA A 363 -25.82 25.11 14.19
N LEU A 364 -25.94 23.80 13.98
CA LEU A 364 -27.24 23.16 13.92
C LEU A 364 -27.76 23.02 15.35
N VAL A 365 -28.93 23.61 15.58
CA VAL A 365 -29.76 23.38 16.76
C VAL A 365 -31.13 22.94 16.25
N PRO A 366 -31.59 21.71 16.55
CA PRO A 366 -32.84 21.19 15.99
C PRO A 366 -34.03 22.13 16.23
N MET A 367 -34.11 22.76 17.42
CA MET A 367 -35.15 23.73 17.72
C MET A 367 -35.23 24.87 16.69
N PHE A 368 -34.09 25.45 16.30
CA PHE A 368 -34.05 26.56 15.33
C PHE A 368 -34.30 26.09 13.90
N VAL A 369 -33.79 24.91 13.53
CA VAL A 369 -34.07 24.30 12.23
C VAL A 369 -35.58 24.14 12.04
N TRP A 370 -36.27 23.58 13.04
CA TRP A 370 -37.72 23.37 13.00
C TRP A 370 -38.55 24.66 13.19
N LYS A 371 -37.92 25.77 13.59
CA LYS A 371 -38.49 27.12 13.56
C LYS A 371 -38.27 27.85 12.22
N GLY A 372 -37.64 27.21 11.24
CA GLY A 372 -37.48 27.72 9.87
C GLY A 372 -36.04 28.10 9.49
N GLU A 373 -35.06 27.96 10.39
CA GLU A 373 -33.65 28.29 10.11
C GLU A 373 -32.92 27.15 9.38
N PHE A 374 -33.48 26.69 8.25
CA PHE A 374 -32.95 25.58 7.46
C PHE A 374 -31.55 25.83 6.87
N TRP A 375 -31.13 27.09 6.77
CA TRP A 375 -29.77 27.46 6.37
C TRP A 375 -28.69 26.86 7.31
N ARG A 376 -29.06 26.58 8.57
CA ARG A 376 -28.20 25.90 9.55
C ARG A 376 -27.80 24.49 9.12
N LEU A 377 -28.61 23.82 8.30
CA LEU A 377 -28.29 22.51 7.73
C LEU A 377 -27.05 22.56 6.83
N ILE A 378 -26.77 23.73 6.23
CA ILE A 378 -25.61 23.94 5.37
C ILE A 378 -24.44 24.48 6.19
N THR A 379 -24.64 25.59 6.93
CA THR A 379 -23.57 26.29 7.66
C THR A 379 -22.90 25.42 8.72
N ALA A 380 -23.67 24.57 9.41
CA ALA A 380 -23.12 23.67 10.43
C ALA A 380 -22.05 22.70 9.90
N ASN A 381 -22.08 22.37 8.60
CA ASN A 381 -21.06 21.49 8.00
C ASN A 381 -19.67 22.16 7.89
N PHE A 382 -19.57 23.48 8.08
CA PHE A 382 -18.31 24.21 7.98
C PHE A 382 -17.73 24.63 9.33
N LEU A 383 -18.55 24.60 10.38
CA LEU A 383 -18.16 24.95 11.75
C LEU A 383 -17.47 23.77 12.45
N HIS A 384 -16.56 24.05 13.38
CA HIS A 384 -15.81 23.03 14.11
C HIS A 384 -15.60 23.39 15.58
N TYR A 385 -15.97 22.45 16.46
CA TYR A 385 -15.71 22.57 17.89
C TYR A 385 -14.24 22.20 18.24
N GLY A 386 -13.39 23.21 18.39
CA GLY A 386 -11.99 23.07 18.82
C GLY A 386 -11.01 22.54 17.76
N TRP A 387 -9.71 22.65 18.06
CA TRP A 387 -8.63 22.31 17.11
C TRP A 387 -8.59 20.82 16.72
N GLY A 388 -8.81 19.92 17.68
CA GLY A 388 -8.76 18.48 17.44
C GLY A 388 -9.75 18.06 16.35
N HIS A 389 -11.01 18.51 16.49
CA HIS A 389 -12.08 18.20 15.54
C HIS A 389 -11.81 18.79 14.16
N PHE A 390 -11.35 20.04 14.09
CA PHE A 390 -10.96 20.70 12.84
C PHE A 390 -9.84 19.93 12.12
N LEU A 391 -8.74 19.64 12.81
CA LEU A 391 -7.59 18.97 12.21
C LEU A 391 -7.92 17.56 11.72
N THR A 392 -8.71 16.79 12.48
CA THR A 392 -9.14 15.45 12.05
C THR A 392 -10.04 15.50 10.82
N ASN A 393 -10.95 16.48 10.73
CA ASN A 393 -11.79 16.65 9.55
C ASN A 393 -10.98 17.09 8.33
N MET A 394 -10.03 18.02 8.47
CA MET A 394 -9.19 18.45 7.35
C MET A 394 -8.28 17.32 6.85
N LEU A 395 -7.73 16.52 7.75
CA LEU A 395 -6.97 15.32 7.38
C LEU A 395 -7.86 14.29 6.68
N GLY A 396 -9.06 14.03 7.21
CA GLY A 396 -10.05 13.13 6.62
C GLY A 396 -10.47 13.58 5.22
N LEU A 397 -10.78 14.87 5.06
CA LEU A 397 -11.14 15.47 3.78
C LEU A 397 -9.97 15.44 2.79
N TYR A 398 -8.75 15.73 3.23
CA TYR A 398 -7.57 15.62 2.38
C TYR A 398 -7.34 14.20 1.88
N ILE A 399 -7.44 13.19 2.75
CA ILE A 399 -7.19 11.80 2.36
C ILE A 399 -8.35 11.26 1.52
N ILE A 400 -9.58 11.29 2.05
CA ILE A 400 -10.76 10.69 1.41
C ILE A 400 -11.23 11.52 0.22
N GLY A 401 -11.26 12.85 0.35
CA GLY A 401 -11.65 13.77 -0.71
C GLY A 401 -10.77 13.63 -1.95
N ASN A 402 -9.44 13.64 -1.80
CA ASN A 402 -8.54 13.47 -2.95
C ASN A 402 -8.77 12.11 -3.65
N LEU A 403 -9.03 11.05 -2.89
CA LEU A 403 -9.35 9.73 -3.46
C LEU A 403 -10.66 9.76 -4.26
N VAL A 404 -11.72 10.38 -3.74
CA VAL A 404 -13.01 10.47 -4.46
C VAL A 404 -12.87 11.35 -5.69
N GLU A 405 -12.22 12.51 -5.56
CA GLU A 405 -12.02 13.45 -6.67
C GLU A 405 -11.18 12.84 -7.81
N SER A 406 -10.30 11.89 -7.49
CA SER A 406 -9.55 11.12 -8.50
C SER A 406 -10.42 10.11 -9.29
N LEU A 407 -11.50 9.63 -8.66
CA LEU A 407 -12.34 8.52 -9.14
C LEU A 407 -13.67 8.98 -9.73
N SER A 408 -14.15 10.14 -9.30
CA SER A 408 -15.43 10.72 -9.65
C SER A 408 -15.24 12.00 -10.46
N ASN A 409 -16.23 12.36 -11.24
CA ASN A 409 -16.24 13.68 -11.88
C ASN A 409 -16.58 14.77 -10.84
N LYS A 410 -16.23 16.01 -11.18
CA LYS A 410 -16.39 17.19 -10.31
C LYS A 410 -17.81 17.35 -9.75
N SER A 411 -18.83 17.16 -10.60
CA SER A 411 -20.23 17.30 -10.20
C SER A 411 -20.68 16.25 -9.19
N LYS A 412 -20.35 14.97 -9.41
CA LYS A 412 -20.69 13.90 -8.45
C LYS A 412 -20.02 14.13 -7.10
N TYR A 413 -18.76 14.56 -7.09
CA TYR A 413 -18.05 14.87 -5.85
C TYR A 413 -18.80 15.93 -5.03
N ILE A 414 -19.17 17.05 -5.66
CA ILE A 414 -19.86 18.16 -5.00
C ILE A 414 -21.24 17.69 -4.49
N ILE A 415 -22.00 16.98 -5.32
CA ILE A 415 -23.32 16.45 -4.94
C ILE A 415 -23.19 15.54 -3.73
N VAL A 416 -22.28 14.56 -3.77
CA VAL A 416 -22.08 13.63 -2.64
C VAL A 416 -21.67 14.38 -1.38
N TYR A 417 -20.72 15.30 -1.46
CA TYR A 417 -20.24 16.06 -0.29
C TYR A 417 -21.37 16.86 0.37
N PHE A 418 -22.07 17.69 -0.40
CA PHE A 418 -23.09 18.60 0.15
C PHE A 418 -24.37 17.87 0.55
N PHE A 419 -24.90 16.96 -0.27
CA PHE A 419 -26.13 16.24 0.07
C PHE A 419 -25.94 15.27 1.23
N SER A 420 -24.76 14.65 1.37
CA SER A 420 -24.50 13.79 2.54
C SER A 420 -24.42 14.60 3.83
N GLY A 421 -23.79 15.78 3.80
CA GLY A 421 -23.75 16.69 4.94
C GLY A 421 -25.13 17.22 5.32
N VAL A 422 -25.79 17.92 4.39
CA VAL A 422 -27.12 18.52 4.59
C VAL A 422 -28.17 17.46 4.94
N GLY A 423 -28.19 16.34 4.21
CA GLY A 423 -29.16 15.27 4.47
C GLY A 423 -28.93 14.58 5.81
N SER A 424 -27.68 14.42 6.23
CA SER A 424 -27.34 13.90 7.57
C SER A 424 -27.75 14.87 8.67
N MET A 425 -27.47 16.17 8.50
CA MET A 425 -27.89 17.23 9.43
C MET A 425 -29.42 17.28 9.57
N PHE A 426 -30.15 17.13 8.46
CA PHE A 426 -31.61 17.04 8.46
C PHE A 426 -32.12 15.80 9.19
N ALA A 427 -31.58 14.62 8.87
CA ALA A 427 -31.95 13.36 9.51
C ALA A 427 -31.69 13.40 11.03
N PHE A 428 -30.55 13.96 11.43
CA PHE A 428 -30.24 14.19 12.85
C PHE A 428 -31.27 15.12 13.50
N SER A 429 -31.57 16.27 12.89
CA SER A 429 -32.55 17.23 13.41
C SER A 429 -33.95 16.62 13.57
N TYR A 430 -34.37 15.78 12.63
CA TYR A 430 -35.65 15.07 12.69
C TYR A 430 -35.71 14.06 13.83
N ILE A 431 -34.66 13.27 14.01
CA ILE A 431 -34.58 12.27 15.09
C ILE A 431 -34.47 12.97 16.45
N ALA A 432 -33.72 14.06 16.54
CA ALA A 432 -33.59 14.86 17.75
C ALA A 432 -34.93 15.48 18.18
N LEU A 433 -35.76 15.90 17.23
CA LEU A 433 -37.13 16.36 17.51
C LEU A 433 -37.98 15.26 18.13
N TYR A 434 -37.98 14.06 17.54
CA TYR A 434 -38.77 12.93 18.04
C TYR A 434 -38.28 12.41 19.41
N ALA A 435 -36.98 12.53 19.67
CA ALA A 435 -36.36 12.13 20.93
C ALA A 435 -36.41 13.21 22.03
N ASN A 436 -37.09 14.35 21.81
CA ASN A 436 -37.10 15.51 22.71
C ASN A 436 -35.69 16.02 23.09
N LYS A 437 -34.74 15.98 22.14
CA LYS A 437 -33.36 16.44 22.27
C LYS A 437 -33.09 17.67 21.40
N VAL A 438 -33.98 18.65 21.48
CA VAL A 438 -34.02 19.79 20.54
C VAL A 438 -32.94 20.84 20.77
N ASP A 439 -32.24 20.78 21.90
CA ASP A 439 -31.20 21.74 22.30
C ASP A 439 -29.77 21.27 21.97
N TYR A 440 -29.63 20.13 21.26
CA TYR A 440 -28.31 19.62 20.89
C TYR A 440 -27.67 20.50 19.83
N ILE A 441 -26.40 20.87 20.05
CA ILE A 441 -25.60 21.62 19.08
C ILE A 441 -24.76 20.63 18.26
N LEU A 442 -24.88 20.71 16.94
CA LEU A 442 -24.12 19.88 16.00
C LEU A 442 -23.36 20.76 15.00
N VAL A 443 -22.09 20.43 14.79
CA VAL A 443 -21.18 21.08 13.83
C VAL A 443 -20.24 20.03 13.22
N GLY A 444 -19.65 20.34 12.07
CA GLY A 444 -18.53 19.60 11.49
C GLY A 444 -18.78 19.08 10.09
N ALA A 445 -17.72 19.04 9.30
CA ALA A 445 -17.71 18.50 7.93
C ALA A 445 -17.74 16.95 7.88
N SER A 446 -17.68 16.29 9.04
CA SER A 446 -17.46 14.85 9.14
C SER A 446 -18.56 14.01 8.49
N ALA A 447 -19.82 14.44 8.52
CA ALA A 447 -20.92 13.78 7.82
C ALA A 447 -20.73 13.80 6.29
N SER A 448 -20.26 14.92 5.73
CA SER A 448 -19.90 15.04 4.31
C SER A 448 -18.72 14.14 3.94
N ILE A 449 -17.70 14.06 4.80
CA ILE A 449 -16.53 13.18 4.61
C ILE A 449 -16.97 11.70 4.67
N MET A 450 -17.86 11.35 5.59
CA MET A 450 -18.45 10.00 5.65
C MET A 450 -19.28 9.67 4.41
N GLY A 451 -19.97 10.65 3.83
CA GLY A 451 -20.61 10.50 2.52
C GLY A 451 -19.63 10.22 1.38
N LEU A 452 -18.51 10.93 1.34
CA LEU A 452 -17.43 10.63 0.39
C LEU A 452 -16.89 9.20 0.58
N LEU A 453 -16.72 8.75 1.83
CA LEU A 453 -16.32 7.37 2.15
C LEU A 453 -17.39 6.34 1.72
N GLY A 454 -18.67 6.66 1.87
CA GLY A 454 -19.80 5.88 1.38
C GLY A 454 -19.78 5.73 -0.15
N SER A 455 -19.53 6.84 -0.87
CA SER A 455 -19.38 6.83 -2.33
C SER A 455 -18.19 5.96 -2.78
N LEU A 456 -17.01 6.08 -2.14
CA LEU A 456 -15.87 5.20 -2.43
C LEU A 456 -16.22 3.72 -2.23
N THR A 457 -16.94 3.42 -1.16
CA THR A 457 -17.38 2.06 -0.84
C THR A 457 -18.30 1.51 -1.93
N ALA A 458 -19.26 2.31 -2.41
CA ALA A 458 -20.11 1.94 -3.54
C ALA A 458 -19.31 1.69 -4.83
N ILE A 459 -18.33 2.54 -5.14
CA ILE A 459 -17.44 2.38 -6.31
C ILE A 459 -16.68 1.06 -6.23
N PHE A 460 -16.03 0.76 -5.11
CA PHE A 460 -15.21 -0.44 -4.98
C PHE A 460 -16.04 -1.72 -4.86
N LEU A 461 -17.20 -1.66 -4.21
CA LEU A 461 -18.15 -2.76 -4.19
C LEU A 461 -18.59 -3.13 -5.61
N ARG A 462 -19.05 -2.14 -6.39
CA ARG A 462 -19.46 -2.34 -7.78
C ARG A 462 -18.34 -2.91 -8.64
N LYS A 463 -17.14 -2.33 -8.58
CA LYS A 463 -15.96 -2.82 -9.33
C LYS A 463 -15.53 -4.22 -8.91
N TRP A 464 -15.72 -4.60 -7.65
CA TRP A 464 -15.46 -5.95 -7.19
C TRP A 464 -16.54 -6.93 -7.66
N LEU A 465 -17.81 -6.54 -7.62
CA LEU A 465 -18.91 -7.38 -8.11
C LEU A 465 -18.80 -7.66 -9.61
N GLN A 466 -18.43 -6.66 -10.42
CA GLN A 466 -18.27 -6.78 -11.88
C GLN A 466 -17.06 -7.66 -12.26
N ASN A 467 -15.88 -7.37 -11.72
CA ASN A 467 -14.63 -7.97 -12.24
C ASN A 467 -14.05 -9.05 -11.32
N LYS A 468 -14.66 -9.28 -10.14
CA LYS A 468 -14.17 -10.15 -9.04
C LYS A 468 -12.67 -9.96 -8.73
N SER A 469 -12.14 -8.77 -9.02
CA SER A 469 -10.72 -8.46 -8.91
C SER A 469 -10.28 -8.47 -7.44
N SER A 470 -9.20 -9.19 -7.15
CA SER A 470 -8.59 -9.24 -5.83
C SER A 470 -8.10 -7.87 -5.34
N ILE A 471 -7.79 -6.95 -6.26
CA ILE A 471 -7.39 -5.57 -5.94
C ILE A 471 -8.59 -4.76 -5.43
N ASN A 472 -9.73 -4.81 -6.12
CA ASN A 472 -10.93 -4.09 -5.69
C ASN A 472 -11.52 -4.69 -4.41
N ARG A 473 -11.40 -6.02 -4.21
CA ARG A 473 -11.71 -6.65 -2.92
C ARG A 473 -10.86 -6.08 -1.78
N LYS A 474 -9.54 -5.92 -1.98
CA LYS A 474 -8.66 -5.31 -0.98
C LYS A 474 -9.06 -3.86 -0.68
N ARG A 475 -9.33 -3.06 -1.72
CA ARG A 475 -9.79 -1.67 -1.54
C ARG A 475 -11.10 -1.60 -0.76
N LEU A 476 -12.07 -2.45 -1.08
CA LEU A 476 -13.32 -2.58 -0.34
C LEU A 476 -13.09 -2.96 1.12
N LEU A 477 -12.23 -3.96 1.39
CA LEU A 477 -11.88 -4.35 2.75
C LEU A 477 -11.22 -3.19 3.53
N ILE A 478 -10.38 -2.38 2.89
CA ILE A 478 -9.81 -1.17 3.51
C ILE A 478 -10.93 -0.19 3.86
N MET A 479 -11.89 0.08 2.95
CA MET A 479 -13.02 0.96 3.25
C MET A 479 -13.85 0.44 4.42
N VAL A 480 -14.21 -0.85 4.42
CA VAL A 480 -14.93 -1.49 5.52
C VAL A 480 -14.15 -1.34 6.83
N THR A 481 -12.84 -1.56 6.81
CA THR A 481 -11.99 -1.41 8.00
C THR A 481 -12.00 0.03 8.52
N VAL A 482 -11.90 1.03 7.63
CA VAL A 482 -11.96 2.45 8.00
C VAL A 482 -13.33 2.83 8.56
N ILE A 483 -14.42 2.34 7.94
CA ILE A 483 -15.79 2.58 8.40
C ILE A 483 -16.00 1.95 9.79
N THR A 484 -15.61 0.69 9.98
CA THR A 484 -15.71 0.01 11.27
C THR A 484 -14.92 0.76 12.32
N PHE A 485 -13.70 1.18 12.01
CA PHE A 485 -12.89 1.97 12.91
C PHE A 485 -13.55 3.31 13.28
N GLN A 486 -14.09 4.04 12.29
CA GLN A 486 -14.80 5.29 12.54
C GLN A 486 -16.01 5.09 13.46
N LEU A 487 -16.88 4.13 13.15
CA LEU A 487 -18.08 3.87 13.96
C LEU A 487 -17.72 3.39 15.37
N MET A 488 -16.65 2.60 15.53
CA MET A 488 -16.15 2.26 16.86
C MET A 488 -15.62 3.49 17.60
N SER A 489 -14.90 4.39 16.92
CA SER A 489 -14.46 5.65 17.51
C SER A 489 -15.63 6.54 17.93
N ASP A 490 -16.70 6.56 17.14
CA ASP A 490 -17.91 7.34 17.45
C ASP A 490 -18.60 6.84 18.72
N LEU A 491 -18.58 5.53 18.97
CA LEU A 491 -19.11 4.93 20.20
C LEU A 491 -18.27 5.27 21.44
N LEU A 492 -16.97 5.49 21.27
CA LEU A 492 -16.03 5.75 22.37
C LEU A 492 -15.89 7.24 22.70
N ILE A 493 -16.28 8.14 21.80
CA ILE A 493 -16.14 9.59 21.96
C ILE A 493 -17.54 10.20 22.04
N PRO A 494 -18.08 10.46 23.25
CA PRO A 494 -19.47 10.91 23.44
C PRO A 494 -19.85 12.19 22.70
N GLN A 495 -18.86 13.03 22.38
CA GLN A 495 -19.06 14.30 21.67
C GLN A 495 -19.22 14.12 20.15
N VAL A 496 -19.03 12.91 19.62
CA VAL A 496 -19.12 12.62 18.19
C VAL A 496 -20.47 11.96 17.87
N SER A 497 -21.18 12.50 16.90
CA SER A 497 -22.48 11.95 16.47
C SER A 497 -22.30 10.78 15.51
N MET A 498 -22.34 9.55 16.06
CA MET A 498 -22.41 8.31 15.26
C MET A 498 -23.56 8.35 14.25
N LEU A 499 -24.70 8.91 14.65
CA LEU A 499 -25.89 9.01 13.83
C LEU A 499 -25.63 9.86 12.58
N SER A 500 -24.97 11.01 12.75
CA SER A 500 -24.62 11.89 11.63
C SER A 500 -23.62 11.23 10.68
N HIS A 501 -22.65 10.48 11.20
CA HIS A 501 -21.69 9.73 10.38
C HIS A 501 -22.36 8.60 9.60
N LEU A 502 -23.27 7.85 10.24
CA LEU A 502 -24.01 6.76 9.61
C LEU A 502 -24.90 7.29 8.47
N PHE A 503 -25.68 8.34 8.69
CA PHE A 503 -26.52 8.92 7.63
C PHE A 503 -25.68 9.51 6.50
N GLY A 504 -24.60 10.22 6.82
CA GLY A 504 -23.67 10.71 5.80
C GLY A 504 -23.17 9.58 4.90
N LEU A 505 -22.68 8.49 5.49
CA LEU A 505 -22.21 7.30 4.79
C LEU A 505 -23.29 6.66 3.91
N LEU A 506 -24.50 6.48 4.43
CA LEU A 506 -25.60 5.86 3.70
C LEU A 506 -26.06 6.74 2.53
N ILE A 507 -26.17 8.06 2.72
CA ILE A 507 -26.55 9.00 1.67
C ILE A 507 -25.50 9.01 0.56
N GLY A 508 -24.21 9.08 0.90
CA GLY A 508 -23.13 9.06 -0.08
C GLY A 508 -23.07 7.75 -0.88
N PHE A 509 -23.29 6.62 -0.20
CA PHE A 509 -23.36 5.31 -0.85
C PHE A 509 -24.54 5.21 -1.84
N THR A 510 -25.71 5.72 -1.46
CA THR A 510 -26.91 5.68 -2.32
C THR A 510 -26.80 6.63 -3.51
N LEU A 511 -26.35 7.87 -3.31
CA LEU A 511 -26.15 8.86 -4.38
C LEU A 511 -25.17 8.38 -5.45
N GLU A 512 -24.08 7.73 -5.06
CA GLU A 512 -23.11 7.18 -6.01
C GLU A 512 -23.72 6.07 -6.88
N ASN A 513 -24.57 5.21 -6.31
CA ASN A 513 -25.23 4.16 -7.09
C ASN A 513 -26.34 4.72 -7.98
N LEU A 514 -27.15 5.65 -7.49
CA LEU A 514 -28.22 6.30 -8.26
C LEU A 514 -27.67 7.08 -9.46
N GLY A 515 -26.60 7.87 -9.23
CA GLY A 515 -25.96 8.63 -10.29
C GLY A 515 -25.38 7.75 -11.42
N ASN A 516 -24.96 6.52 -11.12
CA ASN A 516 -24.51 5.58 -12.15
C ASN A 516 -25.67 4.89 -12.88
N PHE A 517 -26.76 4.56 -12.17
CA PHE A 517 -27.97 4.01 -12.78
C PHE A 517 -28.56 4.96 -13.82
N LEU A 518 -28.64 6.26 -13.50
CA LEU A 518 -29.18 7.29 -14.41
C LEU A 518 -28.30 7.53 -15.64
N ILE A 519 -26.97 7.38 -15.53
CA ILE A 519 -26.03 7.56 -16.64
C ILE A 519 -26.06 6.37 -17.60
N HIS A 520 -26.15 5.13 -17.11
CA HIS A 520 -26.23 3.94 -17.96
C HIS A 520 -27.53 3.83 -18.76
N ARG A 521 -28.60 4.48 -18.31
CA ARG A 521 -29.87 4.56 -19.05
C ARG A 521 -29.80 5.47 -20.30
N LYS A 522 -28.80 6.36 -20.38
CA LYS A 522 -28.60 7.26 -21.54
C LYS A 522 -27.68 6.67 -22.62
N THR A 523 -27.08 5.50 -22.39
CA THR A 523 -26.06 4.90 -23.29
C THR A 523 -26.52 3.67 -24.06
N TYR A 524 -27.80 3.31 -23.96
CA TYR A 524 -28.42 2.30 -24.83
C TYR A 524 -29.79 2.84 -25.28
N PRO A 525 -29.99 3.14 -26.59
CA PRO A 525 -31.33 3.26 -27.14
C PRO A 525 -32.06 1.92 -27.11
#